data_AF-A0A953NAZ3-F1
#
_entry.id   AF-A0A953NAZ3-F1
#
_cell.length_a   1.000
_cell.length_b   1.000
_cell.length_c   1.000
_cell.angle_alpha   90.00
_cell.angle_beta   90.00
_cell.angle_gamma   90.00
#
_symmetry.space_group_name_H-M   'P 1'
#
loop_
_entity.id
_entity.type
_entity.pdbx_description
1 polymer ?
#
loop_
_entity_poly.entity_id
_entity_poly.type
_entity_poly.pdbx_seq_one_letter_code
_entity_poly.pdbx_strand_id
1 'polypeptide(L)'
;MKKLAVVVLAVWSLALCDRLVLAQTQVIPNGVGGYNVYGPQGITQVIPNGVGGYNTYGPNGTTQIQSNGVGGYNVYGPQGSTQVIPNGVGGYNSYGPNGTTQIQSNGVGGYNVYGPNGSTQVIPNGVGGYNVYGR
;
A
#
# COMPACT_ATOMS: atom_id res chain seq x y z
N MET A 1 40.89 -29.56 9.54
CA MET A 1 39.65 -29.47 10.33
C MET A 1 39.21 -28.03 10.63
N LYS A 2 40.08 -27.16 11.17
CA LYS A 2 39.73 -25.77 11.54
C LYS A 2 39.23 -24.90 10.36
N LYS A 3 39.85 -25.01 9.18
CA LYS A 3 39.44 -24.24 7.98
C LYS A 3 38.05 -24.62 7.46
N LEU A 4 37.67 -25.90 7.57
CA LEU A 4 36.36 -26.39 7.11
C LEU A 4 35.23 -25.87 8.02
N ALA A 5 35.44 -25.84 9.33
CA ALA A 5 34.47 -25.32 10.29
C ALA A 5 34.18 -23.82 10.09
N VAL A 6 35.20 -23.02 9.78
CA VAL A 6 35.05 -21.57 9.51
C VAL A 6 34.24 -21.33 8.24
N VAL A 7 34.46 -22.11 7.18
CA VAL A 7 33.72 -21.99 5.93
C VAL A 7 32.26 -22.39 6.12
N VAL A 8 31.98 -23.47 6.85
CA VAL A 8 30.61 -23.92 7.13
C VAL A 8 29.85 -22.88 7.97
N LEU A 9 30.48 -22.30 9.00
CA LEU A 9 29.91 -21.23 9.80
C LEU A 9 29.67 -19.95 8.98
N ALA A 10 30.59 -19.58 8.08
CA ALA A 10 30.42 -18.42 7.23
C ALA A 10 29.25 -18.61 6.25
N VAL A 11 29.16 -19.78 5.60
CA VAL A 11 28.08 -20.11 4.66
C VAL A 11 26.73 -20.20 5.39
N TRP A 12 26.70 -20.74 6.61
CA TRP A 12 25.49 -20.73 7.44
C TRP A 12 25.07 -19.31 7.85
N SER A 13 26.02 -18.47 8.28
CA SER A 13 25.75 -17.07 8.63
C SER A 13 25.27 -16.26 7.43
N LEU A 14 25.85 -16.47 6.24
CA LEU A 14 25.39 -15.87 4.99
C LEU A 14 23.98 -16.36 4.62
N ALA A 15 23.72 -17.67 4.71
CA ALA A 15 22.39 -18.25 4.45
C ALA A 15 21.31 -17.84 5.47
N LEU A 16 21.71 -17.50 6.71
CA LEU A 16 20.83 -16.92 7.72
C LEU A 16 20.58 -15.42 7.50
N CYS A 17 21.56 -14.69 6.94
CA CYS A 17 21.39 -13.28 6.54
C CYS A 17 20.43 -13.10 5.35
N ASP A 18 20.35 -14.07 4.44
CA ASP A 18 19.45 -14.00 3.28
C ASP A 18 17.96 -14.17 3.64
N ARG A 19 17.63 -14.57 4.87
CA ARG A 19 16.26 -14.54 5.37
C ARG A 19 15.94 -13.13 5.89
N LEU A 20 16.03 -12.15 4.99
CA LEU A 20 15.44 -10.84 5.20
C LEU A 20 13.93 -11.06 5.35
N VAL A 21 13.44 -11.08 6.59
CA VAL A 21 12.01 -11.20 6.88
C VAL A 21 11.35 -9.92 6.34
N LEU A 22 10.77 -10.00 5.14
CA LEU A 22 9.88 -8.95 4.65
C LEU A 22 8.71 -8.91 5.61
N ALA A 23 8.60 -7.83 6.39
CA ALA A 23 7.51 -7.69 7.34
C ALA A 23 6.19 -7.60 6.56
N GLN A 24 5.24 -8.47 6.91
CA GLN A 24 3.87 -8.40 6.40
C GLN A 24 2.97 -7.83 7.49
N THR A 25 2.27 -6.76 7.17
CA THR A 25 1.29 -6.12 8.06
C THR A 25 -0.08 -6.14 7.41
N GLN A 26 -1.09 -6.62 8.15
CA GLN A 26 -2.49 -6.56 7.75
C GLN A 26 -3.29 -5.77 8.79
N VAL A 27 -4.08 -4.80 8.34
CA VAL A 27 -4.96 -4.00 9.20
C VAL A 27 -6.38 -4.04 8.65
N ILE A 28 -7.33 -4.50 9.48
CA ILE A 28 -8.75 -4.63 9.11
C ILE A 28 -9.61 -3.87 10.15
N PRO A 29 -9.68 -2.54 10.05
CA PRO A 29 -10.45 -1.72 10.96
C PRO A 29 -11.93 -1.76 10.59
N ASN A 30 -12.74 -2.16 11.58
CA ASN A 30 -14.19 -2.27 11.47
C ASN A 30 -14.78 -1.41 12.60
N GLY A 31 -15.36 -0.25 12.26
CA GLY A 31 -15.90 0.67 13.27
C GLY A 31 -16.21 2.05 12.72
N VAL A 32 -16.65 2.95 13.61
CA VAL A 32 -16.87 4.36 13.29
C VAL A 32 -15.70 5.17 13.83
N GLY A 33 -15.09 5.99 12.98
CA GLY A 33 -13.95 6.82 13.35
C GLY A 33 -12.82 6.77 12.31
N GLY A 34 -11.84 7.64 12.49
CA GLY A 34 -10.66 7.67 11.62
C GLY A 34 -9.47 6.95 12.23
N TYR A 35 -8.63 6.38 11.37
CA TYR A 35 -7.40 5.69 11.79
C TYR A 35 -6.26 5.96 10.80
N ASN A 36 -5.04 5.83 11.32
CA ASN A 36 -3.82 5.95 10.52
C ASN A 36 -3.08 4.62 10.57
N VAL A 37 -2.67 4.11 9.41
CA VAL A 37 -1.82 2.93 9.29
C VAL A 37 -0.44 3.35 8.82
N TYR A 38 0.59 2.91 9.53
CA TYR A 38 1.99 3.08 9.15
C TYR A 38 2.58 1.68 8.95
N GLY A 39 2.87 1.33 7.71
CA GLY A 39 3.47 0.02 7.40
C GLY A 39 4.95 -0.05 7.75
N PRO A 40 5.52 -1.25 7.97
CA PRO A 40 6.97 -1.53 7.97
C PRO A 40 7.48 -1.89 6.55
N GLN A 41 8.79 -1.77 6.31
CA GLN A 41 9.38 -2.17 5.01
C GLN A 41 8.93 -3.60 4.66
N GLY A 42 8.41 -3.79 3.45
CA GLY A 42 7.82 -5.08 3.05
C GLY A 42 6.41 -4.93 2.47
N ILE A 43 5.47 -5.72 2.98
CA ILE A 43 4.10 -5.83 2.45
C ILE A 43 3.12 -5.27 3.46
N THR A 44 2.34 -4.26 3.06
CA THR A 44 1.26 -3.70 3.88
C THR A 44 -0.08 -3.91 3.17
N GLN A 45 -1.03 -4.54 3.86
CA GLN A 45 -2.40 -4.71 3.40
C GLN A 45 -3.36 -3.99 4.36
N VAL A 46 -4.20 -3.11 3.84
CA VAL A 46 -5.21 -2.39 4.64
C VAL A 46 -6.59 -2.64 4.04
N ILE A 47 -7.53 -3.12 4.85
CA ILE A 47 -8.89 -3.46 4.42
C ILE A 47 -9.93 -2.71 5.28
N PRO A 48 -10.14 -1.41 5.02
CA PRO A 48 -11.19 -0.60 5.64
C PRO A 48 -12.60 -1.14 5.38
N ASN A 49 -13.39 -1.42 6.42
CA ASN A 49 -14.84 -1.67 6.25
C ASN A 49 -15.72 -0.74 7.11
N GLY A 50 -15.11 0.22 7.82
CA GLY A 50 -15.79 1.14 8.72
C GLY A 50 -16.35 2.41 8.07
N VAL A 51 -16.93 3.27 8.91
CA VAL A 51 -17.36 4.63 8.54
C VAL A 51 -16.38 5.65 9.12
N GLY A 52 -15.73 6.44 8.27
CA GLY A 52 -14.76 7.44 8.70
C GLY A 52 -13.67 7.68 7.67
N GLY A 53 -12.74 8.58 8.02
CA GLY A 53 -11.61 8.89 7.15
C GLY A 53 -10.31 8.22 7.61
N TYR A 54 -9.51 7.71 6.69
CA TYR A 54 -8.29 6.99 7.05
C TYR A 54 -7.10 7.31 6.15
N ASN A 55 -5.92 7.35 6.77
CA ASN A 55 -4.67 7.57 6.06
C ASN A 55 -3.81 6.32 6.16
N THR A 56 -3.25 5.89 5.02
CA THR A 56 -2.25 4.83 4.99
C THR A 56 -0.94 5.41 4.49
N TYR A 57 0.11 5.20 5.26
CA TYR A 57 1.48 5.55 4.93
C TYR A 57 2.25 4.25 4.72
N GLY A 58 2.47 3.89 3.45
CA GLY A 58 3.30 2.76 3.10
C GLY A 58 4.79 3.14 3.18
N PRO A 59 5.67 2.26 3.65
CA PRO A 59 7.14 2.37 3.51
C PRO A 59 7.64 1.58 2.29
N ASN A 60 8.91 1.75 1.88
CA ASN A 60 9.49 1.07 0.71
C ASN A 60 9.05 -0.41 0.61
N GLY A 61 8.39 -0.78 -0.50
CA GLY A 61 7.77 -2.09 -0.65
C GLY A 61 6.45 -2.11 -1.42
N THR A 62 5.56 -3.03 -1.06
CA THR A 62 4.25 -3.22 -1.70
C THR A 62 3.12 -2.85 -0.75
N THR A 63 2.26 -1.94 -1.19
CA THR A 63 1.05 -1.54 -0.43
C THR A 63 -0.19 -1.96 -1.20
N GLN A 64 -1.10 -2.67 -0.53
CA GLN A 64 -2.42 -3.04 -1.07
C GLN A 64 -3.51 -2.49 -0.17
N ILE A 65 -4.46 -1.77 -0.74
CA ILE A 65 -5.57 -1.17 0.00
C ILE A 65 -6.87 -1.57 -0.67
N GLN A 66 -7.77 -2.19 0.09
CA GLN A 66 -9.10 -2.56 -0.38
C GLN A 66 -10.14 -1.98 0.56
N SER A 67 -10.74 -0.85 0.18
CA SER A 67 -11.75 -0.19 1.01
C SER A 67 -13.16 -0.56 0.58
N ASN A 68 -13.98 -1.03 1.51
CA ASN A 68 -15.42 -1.22 1.32
C ASN A 68 -16.26 -0.28 2.22
N GLY A 69 -15.60 0.59 3.00
CA GLY A 69 -16.22 1.46 3.99
C GLY A 69 -16.86 2.73 3.42
N VAL A 70 -17.40 3.57 4.29
CA VAL A 70 -17.92 4.90 3.93
C VAL A 70 -17.02 5.99 4.49
N GLY A 71 -16.47 6.85 3.63
CA GLY A 71 -15.65 7.99 4.03
C GLY A 71 -14.46 8.23 3.13
N GLY A 72 -13.64 9.22 3.49
CA GLY A 72 -12.53 9.69 2.68
C GLY A 72 -11.20 9.05 3.05
N TYR A 73 -10.37 8.67 2.08
CA TYR A 73 -9.08 8.05 2.40
C TYR A 73 -7.91 8.62 1.61
N ASN A 74 -6.80 8.81 2.31
CA ASN A 74 -5.54 9.22 1.70
C ASN A 74 -4.54 8.07 1.77
N VAL A 75 -3.93 7.79 0.63
CA VAL A 75 -2.86 6.80 0.51
C VAL A 75 -1.60 7.56 0.15
N TYR A 76 -0.61 7.47 1.02
CA TYR A 76 0.74 7.97 0.75
C TYR A 76 1.59 6.76 0.41
N GLY A 77 1.81 6.57 -0.89
CA GLY A 77 2.57 5.46 -1.43
C GLY A 77 4.08 5.63 -1.19
N PRO A 78 4.83 4.54 -0.96
CA PRO A 78 6.29 4.52 -0.87
C PRO A 78 7.01 4.15 -2.18
N GLN A 79 8.32 4.40 -2.32
CA GLN A 79 9.07 3.84 -3.45
C GLN A 79 8.80 2.33 -3.59
N GLY A 80 8.20 1.92 -4.71
CA GLY A 80 7.67 0.57 -4.89
C GLY A 80 6.33 0.49 -5.62
N SER A 81 5.48 -0.45 -5.21
CA SER A 81 4.20 -0.75 -5.88
C SER A 81 3.02 -0.47 -4.95
N THR A 82 2.02 0.26 -5.45
CA THR A 82 0.79 0.53 -4.72
C THR A 82 -0.42 0.08 -5.53
N GLN A 83 -1.27 -0.74 -4.93
CA GLN A 83 -2.57 -1.10 -5.48
C GLN A 83 -3.68 -0.58 -4.57
N VAL A 84 -4.64 0.15 -5.14
CA VAL A 84 -5.80 0.67 -4.42
C VAL A 84 -7.07 0.20 -5.10
N ILE A 85 -7.94 -0.47 -4.35
CA ILE A 85 -9.23 -1.00 -4.81
C ILE A 85 -10.34 -0.40 -3.92
N PRO A 86 -10.81 0.81 -4.25
CA PRO A 86 -11.92 1.42 -3.55
C PRO A 86 -13.26 0.92 -4.07
N ASN A 87 -14.00 0.20 -3.22
CA ASN A 87 -15.36 -0.29 -3.46
C ASN A 87 -16.41 0.43 -2.60
N GLY A 88 -15.97 1.22 -1.63
CA GLY A 88 -16.83 1.94 -0.69
C GLY A 88 -17.47 3.22 -1.24
N VAL A 89 -18.07 4.02 -0.36
CA VAL A 89 -18.64 5.34 -0.69
C VAL A 89 -17.78 6.43 -0.09
N GLY A 90 -17.24 7.34 -0.91
CA GLY A 90 -16.44 8.47 -0.46
C GLY A 90 -15.34 8.86 -1.43
N GLY A 91 -14.55 9.86 -1.04
CA GLY A 91 -13.45 10.34 -1.88
C GLY A 91 -12.12 9.69 -1.53
N TYR A 92 -11.23 9.54 -2.50
CA TYR A 92 -9.88 9.09 -2.20
C TYR A 92 -8.81 9.92 -2.88
N ASN A 93 -7.71 10.14 -2.15
CA ASN A 93 -6.51 10.70 -2.73
C ASN A 93 -5.40 9.67 -2.63
N SER A 94 -4.76 9.37 -3.75
CA SER A 94 -3.52 8.61 -3.76
C SER A 94 -2.39 9.57 -4.11
N TYR A 95 -1.42 9.68 -3.21
CA TYR A 95 -0.16 10.36 -3.43
C TYR A 95 0.86 9.25 -3.72
N GLY A 96 1.05 8.99 -5.00
CA GLY A 96 2.02 8.04 -5.50
C GLY A 96 3.45 8.51 -5.23
N PRO A 97 4.43 7.61 -5.19
CA PRO A 97 5.86 7.87 -5.11
C PRO A 97 6.55 7.53 -6.44
N ASN A 98 7.89 7.61 -6.49
CA ASN A 98 8.70 6.97 -7.53
C ASN A 98 8.36 5.46 -7.61
N GLY A 99 7.52 5.01 -8.54
CA GLY A 99 7.04 3.62 -8.55
C GLY A 99 5.89 3.28 -9.51
N THR A 100 5.18 2.17 -9.24
CA THR A 100 3.97 1.79 -10.00
C THR A 100 2.74 1.94 -9.11
N THR A 101 1.71 2.61 -9.62
CA THR A 101 0.42 2.77 -8.95
C THR A 101 -0.67 2.21 -9.84
N GLN A 102 -1.45 1.27 -9.31
CA GLN A 102 -2.65 0.73 -9.96
C GLN A 102 -3.86 1.02 -9.11
N ILE A 103 -4.89 1.58 -9.72
CA ILE A 103 -6.12 1.92 -9.03
C ILE A 103 -7.31 1.38 -9.78
N GLN A 104 -8.13 0.58 -9.10
CA GLN A 104 -9.35 -0.01 -9.64
C GLN A 104 -10.53 0.37 -8.75
N SER A 105 -11.23 1.45 -9.12
CA SER A 105 -12.35 1.96 -8.34
C SER A 105 -13.65 1.31 -8.80
N ASN A 106 -14.39 0.67 -7.90
CA ASN A 106 -15.77 0.20 -8.15
C ASN A 106 -16.79 0.92 -7.23
N GLY A 107 -16.32 1.82 -6.36
CA GLY A 107 -17.14 2.52 -5.37
C GLY A 107 -17.88 3.76 -5.90
N VAL A 108 -18.48 4.52 -4.98
CA VAL A 108 -19.15 5.80 -5.30
C VAL A 108 -18.36 6.95 -4.70
N GLY A 109 -17.89 7.88 -5.53
CA GLY A 109 -17.22 9.10 -5.10
C GLY A 109 -16.07 9.52 -6.01
N GLY A 110 -15.52 10.70 -5.73
CA GLY A 110 -14.49 11.31 -6.55
C GLY A 110 -13.08 11.03 -6.05
N TYR A 111 -12.10 11.01 -6.95
CA TYR A 111 -10.73 10.74 -6.53
C TYR A 111 -9.64 11.47 -7.29
N ASN A 112 -8.53 11.71 -6.59
CA ASN A 112 -7.35 12.33 -7.15
C ASN A 112 -6.15 11.39 -7.00
N VAL A 113 -5.37 11.29 -8.06
CA VAL A 113 -4.13 10.50 -8.08
C VAL A 113 -2.99 11.45 -8.40
N TYR A 114 -2.02 11.59 -7.51
CA TYR A 114 -0.85 12.44 -7.67
C TYR A 114 0.38 11.56 -7.77
N GLY A 115 0.91 11.33 -8.97
CA GLY A 115 2.09 10.47 -9.20
C GLY A 115 3.32 11.29 -9.64
N PRO A 116 4.27 11.61 -8.76
CA PRO A 116 5.55 12.17 -9.14
C PRO A 116 6.51 11.03 -9.49
N ASN A 117 6.74 10.85 -10.79
CA ASN A 117 7.58 9.85 -11.46
C ASN A 117 7.13 8.39 -11.27
N GLY A 118 6.82 7.70 -12.36
CA GLY A 118 6.36 6.31 -12.30
C GLY A 118 5.26 6.00 -13.31
N SER A 119 4.74 4.78 -13.26
CA SER A 119 3.59 4.37 -14.07
C SER A 119 2.33 4.39 -13.23
N THR A 120 1.33 5.14 -13.67
CA THR A 120 0.01 5.19 -13.03
C THR A 120 -1.02 4.61 -13.98
N GLN A 121 -1.75 3.59 -13.52
CA GLN A 121 -2.90 3.04 -14.22
C GLN A 121 -4.16 3.23 -13.37
N VAL A 122 -5.21 3.77 -14.00
CA VAL A 122 -6.49 4.01 -13.36
C VAL A 122 -7.58 3.30 -14.17
N ILE A 123 -8.37 2.48 -13.50
CA ILE A 123 -9.50 1.74 -14.06
C ILE A 123 -10.76 2.13 -13.25
N PRO A 124 -11.51 3.14 -13.71
CA PRO A 124 -12.77 3.56 -13.11
C PRO A 124 -13.92 2.65 -13.56
N ASN A 125 -14.48 1.87 -12.64
CA ASN A 125 -15.75 1.15 -12.82
C ASN A 125 -16.84 1.65 -11.85
N GLY A 126 -16.50 2.58 -10.95
CA GLY A 126 -17.39 3.18 -9.97
C GLY A 126 -18.14 4.41 -10.50
N VAL A 127 -18.96 5.01 -9.62
CA VAL A 127 -19.73 6.23 -9.92
C VAL A 127 -19.02 7.44 -9.34
N GLY A 128 -18.58 8.38 -10.18
CA GLY A 128 -17.92 9.60 -9.74
C GLY A 128 -16.94 10.14 -10.79
N GLY A 129 -16.20 11.18 -10.41
CA GLY A 129 -15.15 11.78 -11.25
C GLY A 129 -13.76 11.43 -10.75
N TYR A 130 -12.76 11.55 -11.62
CA TYR A 130 -11.38 11.41 -11.20
C TYR A 130 -10.43 12.36 -11.91
N ASN A 131 -9.36 12.70 -11.22
CA ASN A 131 -8.24 13.42 -11.78
C ASN A 131 -6.96 12.62 -11.56
N VAL A 132 -6.14 12.52 -12.60
CA VAL A 132 -4.78 12.00 -12.52
C VAL A 132 -3.82 13.14 -12.80
N TYR A 133 -2.99 13.43 -11.82
CA TYR A 133 -1.94 14.44 -11.86
C TYR A 133 -0.60 13.69 -11.90
N GLY A 134 0.09 13.79 -13.03
CA GLY A 134 1.42 13.22 -13.27
C GLY A 134 2.17 14.09 -14.25
N ARG A 135 3.50 13.91 -14.33
CA ARG A 135 4.35 14.62 -15.28
C ARG A 135 4.57 13.79 -16.54
#